data_AF-A0A9P6Y2L9-F1
#
_entry.id   AF-A0A9P6Y2L9-F1
#
_cell.length_a   1.000
_cell.length_b   1.000
_cell.length_c   1.000
_cell.angle_alpha   90.00
_cell.angle_beta   90.00
_cell.angle_gamma   90.00
#
_symmetry.space_group_name_H-M   'P 1'
#
loop_
_entity.id
_entity.type
_entity.pdbx_description
1 polymer ?
#
loop_
_entity_poly.entity_id
_entity_poly.type
_entity_poly.pdbx_seq_one_letter_code
_entity_poly.pdbx_strand_id
1 'polypeptide(L)' 'MLSLCLVFLAYSGLGISIWPAIIPPDVSIWTAAAPPQSLGFALVGALLIIPIILMYTAWSYYVFRGKVRTGEEFH' A
#
# COMPACT_ATOMS: atom_id res chain seq x y z
N MET A 1 -6.38 13.16 12.31
CA MET A 1 -6.43 11.79 12.88
C MET A 1 -7.77 11.10 12.58
N LEU A 2 -8.93 11.71 12.88
CA LEU A 2 -10.26 11.16 12.54
C LEU A 2 -10.42 10.79 11.05
N SER A 3 -9.92 11.64 10.14
CA SER A 3 -9.97 11.43 8.69
C SER A 3 -9.25 10.15 8.25
N LEU A 4 -8.14 9.81 8.92
CA LEU A 4 -7.38 8.60 8.62
C LEU A 4 -8.18 7.34 8.99
N CYS A 5 -8.86 7.37 10.14
CA CYS A 5 -9.73 6.28 10.58
C CYS A 5 -10.94 6.10 9.67
N LEU A 6 -11.57 7.20 9.22
CA LEU A 6 -12.72 7.15 8.31
C LEU A 6 -12.33 6.58 6.94
N VAL A 7 -11.19 7.00 6.38
CA VAL A 7 -10.68 6.46 5.11
C VAL A 7 -10.33 4.98 5.25
N PHE A 8 -9.65 4.61 6.34
CA PHE A 8 -9.32 3.22 6.62
C PHE A 8 -10.56 2.33 6.74
N LEU A 9 -11.59 2.80 7.47
CA LEU A 9 -12.84 2.07 7.67
C LEU A 9 -13.65 1.95 6.37
N ALA A 10 -13.73 3.04 5.59
CA ALA A 10 -14.41 3.02 4.29
C ALA A 10 -13.74 2.05 3.30
N TYR A 11 -12.40 2.05 3.25
CA TYR A 11 -11.64 1.15 2.39
C TYR A 11 -11.80 -0.32 2.82
N SER A 12 -11.75 -0.58 4.12
CA SER A 12 -11.97 -1.92 4.68
C SER A 12 -13.40 -2.42 4.43
N GLY A 13 -14.41 -1.56 4.58
CA GLY A 13 -15.81 -1.88 4.29
C GLY A 13 -16.06 -2.23 2.82
N LEU A 14 -15.40 -1.52 1.90
CA LEU A 14 -15.44 -1.84 0.47
C LEU A 14 -14.80 -3.21 0.19
N GLY A 15 -13.63 -3.48 0.79
CA GLY A 15 -12.93 -4.76 0.62
C GLY A 15 -13.75 -5.96 1.10
N ILE A 16 -14.41 -5.84 2.26
CA ILE A 16 -15.27 -6.90 2.82
C ILE A 16 -16.52 -7.12 1.94
N SER A 17 -17.10 -6.05 1.39
CA SER A 17 -18.29 -6.14 0.53
C SER A 17 -18.06 -6.94 -0.75
N ILE A 18 -16.85 -6.89 -1.30
CA ILE A 18 -16.47 -7.58 -2.55
C ILE A 18 -16.00 -9.03 -2.27
N TRP A 19 -15.72 -9.37 -1.03
CA TRP A 19 -15.29 -10.73 -0.69
C TRP A 19 -16.49 -11.70 -0.70
N PRO A 20 -16.42 -12.89 -1.36
CA PRO A 20 -15.26 -13.57 -1.93
C PRO A 20 -15.07 -13.41 -3.46
N ALA A 21 -15.92 -12.64 -4.13
CA ALA A 21 -15.91 -12.46 -5.59
C ALA A 21 -15.27 -11.12 -5.97
N ILE A 22 -14.00 -11.14 -6.39
CA ILE A 22 -13.30 -9.91 -6.77
C ILE A 22 -13.98 -9.18 -7.94
N ILE A 23 -14.64 -9.93 -8.82
CA ILE A 23 -15.52 -9.44 -9.91
C ILE A 23 -16.73 -10.40 -10.02
N PRO A 24 -17.98 -9.97 -9.72
CA PRO A 24 -19.19 -10.77 -9.97
C PRO A 24 -19.43 -10.90 -11.49
N PRO A 25 -19.82 -12.06 -12.08
CA PRO A 25 -20.48 -13.23 -11.47
C PRO A 25 -19.65 -14.53 -11.31
N ASP A 26 -18.46 -14.67 -11.91
CA ASP A 26 -17.75 -15.99 -11.98
C ASP A 26 -16.27 -15.97 -11.54
N VAL A 27 -15.73 -14.82 -11.12
CA VAL A 27 -14.30 -14.70 -10.78
C VAL A 27 -14.12 -14.62 -9.27
N SER A 28 -14.02 -15.81 -8.65
CA SER A 28 -13.58 -15.94 -7.26
C SER A 28 -12.09 -15.65 -7.14
N ILE A 29 -11.62 -15.31 -5.93
CA ILE A 29 -10.19 -15.15 -5.62
C ILE A 29 -9.33 -16.36 -6.05
N TRP A 30 -9.93 -17.55 -6.10
CA TRP A 30 -9.26 -18.79 -6.46
C TRP A 30 -9.13 -18.96 -7.98
N THR A 31 -10.13 -18.50 -8.72
CA THR A 31 -10.14 -18.52 -10.19
C THR A 31 -9.30 -17.37 -10.77
N ALA A 32 -9.25 -16.24 -10.07
CA ALA A 32 -8.43 -15.08 -10.44
C ALA A 32 -6.94 -15.27 -10.12
N ALA A 33 -6.59 -16.28 -9.32
CA ALA A 33 -5.23 -16.52 -8.88
C ALA A 33 -4.37 -16.95 -10.08
N ALA A 34 -3.23 -16.27 -10.26
CA ALA A 34 -2.22 -16.67 -11.23
C ALA A 34 -1.66 -18.08 -10.91
N PRO A 35 -1.00 -18.77 -11.87
CA PRO A 35 -0.38 -20.07 -11.60
C PRO A 35 0.52 -20.02 -10.36
N PRO A 36 0.52 -21.05 -9.49
CA PRO A 36 1.21 -21.02 -8.20
C PRO A 36 2.72 -20.76 -8.32
N GLN A 37 3.34 -21.17 -9.43
CA GLN A 37 4.76 -20.90 -9.71
C GLN A 37 5.02 -19.39 -9.94
N SER A 38 4.14 -18.71 -10.68
CA SER A 38 4.23 -17.25 -10.90
C SER A 38 3.92 -16.47 -9.63
N LEU A 39 2.96 -16.92 -8.82
CA LEU A 39 2.67 -16.37 -7.49
C LEU A 39 3.86 -16.51 -6.54
N GLY A 40 4.53 -17.66 -6.54
CA GLY A 40 5.75 -17.87 -5.75
C GLY A 40 6.90 -16.92 -6.15
N PHE A 41 7.11 -16.72 -7.45
CA PHE A 41 8.10 -15.74 -7.94
C PHE A 41 7.73 -14.31 -7.52
N ALA A 42 6.46 -13.93 -7.70
CA ALA A 42 5.97 -12.61 -7.29
C ALA A 42 6.09 -12.41 -5.77
N LEU A 43 5.86 -13.44 -4.96
CA LEU A 43 6.00 -13.40 -3.51
C LEU A 43 7.47 -13.15 -3.10
N VAL A 44 8.42 -13.87 -3.70
CA VAL A 44 9.86 -13.66 -3.45
C VAL A 44 10.29 -12.27 -3.89
N GLY A 45 9.85 -11.82 -5.07
CA GLY A 45 10.11 -10.47 -5.57
C GLY A 45 9.53 -9.41 -4.64
N ALA A 46 8.28 -9.56 -4.22
CA ALA A 46 7.62 -8.65 -3.27
C ALA A 46 8.33 -8.62 -1.92
N LEU A 47 8.75 -9.78 -1.39
CA LEU A 47 9.45 -9.89 -0.11
C LEU A 47 10.78 -9.11 -0.10
N LEU A 48 11.45 -9.00 -1.24
CA LEU A 48 12.68 -8.21 -1.38
C LEU A 48 12.41 -6.74 -1.72
N ILE A 49 11.45 -6.48 -2.62
CA ILE A 49 11.18 -5.14 -3.12
C ILE A 49 10.46 -4.28 -2.07
N ILE A 50 9.47 -4.84 -1.35
CA ILE A 50 8.72 -4.12 -0.31
C ILE A 50 9.65 -3.51 0.76
N PRO A 51 10.58 -4.25 1.40
CA PRO A 51 11.45 -3.65 2.41
C PRO A 51 12.39 -2.60 1.81
N ILE A 52 12.83 -2.73 0.56
CA ILE A 52 13.63 -1.70 -0.13
C ILE A 52 12.82 -0.42 -0.32
N ILE A 53 11.58 -0.53 -0.80
CA ILE A 53 10.68 0.63 -0.97
C ILE A 53 10.42 1.29 0.38
N LEU A 54 10.14 0.52 1.43
CA LEU A 54 9.91 1.05 2.77
C LEU A 54 11.15 1.75 3.33
N MET A 55 12.34 1.16 3.16
CA MET A 55 13.60 1.79 3.56
C MET A 55 13.83 3.11 2.82
N TYR A 56 13.66 3.14 1.50
CA TYR A 56 13.79 4.36 0.72
C TYR A 56 12.76 5.42 1.12
N THR A 57 11.51 5.02 1.33
CA THR A 57 10.44 5.91 1.78
C THR A 57 10.76 6.49 3.15
N ALA A 58 11.15 5.65 4.12
CA ALA A 58 11.54 6.08 5.47
C ALA A 58 12.76 7.00 5.44
N TRP A 59 13.76 6.69 4.62
CA TRP A 59 14.94 7.53 4.42
C TRP A 59 14.58 8.87 3.81
N SER A 60 13.71 8.90 2.80
CA SER A 60 13.20 10.14 2.20
C SER A 60 12.55 11.03 3.26
N TYR A 61 11.63 10.47 4.06
CA TYR A 61 11.05 11.21 5.19
C TYR A 61 12.10 11.65 6.21
N TYR A 62 13.12 10.84 6.48
CA TYR A 62 14.21 11.19 7.39
C TYR A 62 15.12 12.30 6.85
N VAL A 63 15.43 12.32 5.56
CA VAL A 63 16.25 13.36 4.91
C VAL A 63 15.48 14.67 4.86
N PHE A 64 14.20 14.63 4.48
CA PHE A 64 13.36 15.81 4.33
C PHE A 64 12.68 16.28 5.62
N ARG A 65 12.89 15.60 6.76
CA ARG A 65 12.45 16.12 8.09
C ARG A 65 13.25 17.34 8.55
N GLY A 66 14.26 17.77 7.79
CA GLY A 66 15.01 19.00 8.04
C GLY A 66 14.03 20.14 8.28
N LYS A 67 14.12 20.74 9.48
CA LYS A 67 13.21 21.77 9.97
C LYS A 67 13.02 22.83 8.89
N VAL A 68 11.81 22.96 8.36
CA VAL A 68 11.43 24.15 7.57
C VAL A 68 11.63 25.33 8.51
N ARG A 69 12.73 26.07 8.32
CA ARG A 69 12.94 27.35 9.01
C ARG A 69 11.92 28.31 8.42
N THR A 70 10.79 28.47 9.11
CA THR A 70 9.91 29.62 8.93
C THR A 70 10.72 30.86 9.31
N GLY A 71 11.43 31.44 8.34
CA GLY A 71 12.27 32.62 8.58
C GLY A 71 13.35 32.96 7.54
N GLU A 72 13.35 32.39 6.34
CA GLU A 72 14.22 32.85 5.24
C GLU A 72 13.45 33.64 4.16
N GLU A 73 12.30 34.20 4.53
CA GLU A 73 11.76 35.41 3.88
C GLU A 73 12.24 36.63 4.68
N PHE A 74 13.51 36.99 4.53
CA PHE A 74 14.01 38.33 4.86
C PHE A 74 14.88 38.82 3.70
N HIS A 75 14.20 39.31 2.66
CA HIS A 75 14.36 40.63 2.04
C HIS A 75 13.74 40.65 0.64
#